data_AF-A0A3E2JFW2-F1
#
_entry.id   AF-A0A3E2JFW2-F1
#
_cell.length_a   1.000
_cell.length_b   1.000
_cell.length_c   1.000
_cell.angle_alpha   90.00
_cell.angle_beta   90.00
_cell.angle_gamma   90.00
#
_symmetry.space_group_name_H-M   'P 1'
#
loop_
_entity.id
_entity.type
_entity.pdbx_description
1 polymer ?
#
loop_
_entity_poly.entity_id
_entity_poly.type
_entity_poly.pdbx_seq_one_letter_code
_entity_poly.pdbx_strand_id
1 'polypeptide(L)'
;MGSMLAEFNHIIAAFDCSEGSEKAVEWGARLKRSFPDATLTIVHVFKERVEQKMVGNPSGRGFANDGMYIDPALTHPVITTEQNSMNQGGETHSIVKNSSSKAKNKAFSILDDLQAEGHFEILEGNPAESICSYAKRTNADIIIVGSSGKTGLKKLFLGSTSSKVANEAHCPVLIAK
;
A
#
# COMPACT_ATOMS: atom_id res chain seq x y z
N MET A 1 13.16 38.94 -21.45
CA MET A 1 12.10 38.18 -20.78
C MET A 1 12.78 37.09 -19.99
N GLY A 2 12.90 37.26 -18.67
CA GLY A 2 13.59 36.28 -17.82
C GLY A 2 12.85 34.96 -17.88
N SER A 3 13.57 33.88 -18.20
CA SER A 3 13.05 32.53 -18.00
C SER A 3 12.80 32.38 -16.51
N MET A 4 11.53 32.37 -16.11
CA MET A 4 11.12 31.91 -14.79
C MET A 4 11.58 30.45 -14.73
N LEU A 5 12.67 30.19 -14.02
CA LEU A 5 13.08 28.82 -13.71
C LEU A 5 11.89 28.17 -12.99
N ALA A 6 11.56 26.94 -13.35
CA ALA A 6 10.51 26.21 -12.64
C ALA A 6 10.91 26.10 -11.16
N GLU A 7 10.16 26.77 -10.29
CA GLU A 7 10.29 26.63 -8.84
C GLU A 7 9.38 25.50 -8.39
N PHE A 8 9.96 24.46 -7.78
CA PHE A 8 9.18 23.42 -7.12
C PHE A 8 8.89 23.86 -5.70
N ASN A 9 7.61 24.04 -5.35
CA ASN A 9 7.15 24.32 -4.01
C ASN A 9 6.69 23.05 -3.28
N HIS A 10 6.15 22.07 -4.00
CA HIS A 10 5.70 20.80 -3.43
C HIS A 10 6.07 19.61 -4.33
N ILE A 11 6.93 18.75 -3.78
CA ILE A 11 7.45 17.53 -4.39
C ILE A 11 6.78 16.33 -3.72
N ILE A 12 6.19 15.44 -4.50
CA ILE A 12 5.64 14.17 -4.01
C ILE A 12 6.54 13.02 -4.44
N ALA A 13 6.88 12.11 -3.52
CA ALA A 13 7.51 10.83 -3.86
C ALA A 13 6.63 9.66 -3.42
N ALA A 14 6.25 8.79 -4.36
CA ALA A 14 5.43 7.62 -4.07
C ALA A 14 6.27 6.47 -3.52
N PHE A 15 5.82 5.88 -2.41
CA PHE A 15 6.58 4.87 -1.68
C PHE A 15 5.77 3.62 -1.33
N ASP A 16 6.24 2.45 -1.77
CA ASP A 16 5.62 1.13 -1.50
C ASP A 16 6.60 0.11 -0.90
N CYS A 17 7.76 0.58 -0.42
CA CYS A 17 8.88 -0.23 0.07
C CYS A 17 9.63 -1.06 -0.99
N SER A 18 9.31 -0.93 -2.27
CA SER A 18 10.09 -1.54 -3.36
C SER A 18 11.35 -0.74 -3.67
N GLU A 19 12.36 -1.39 -4.25
CA GLU A 19 13.62 -0.76 -4.71
C GLU A 19 13.37 0.46 -5.61
N GLY A 20 12.48 0.36 -6.59
CA GLY A 20 12.14 1.49 -7.45
C GLY A 20 11.53 2.66 -6.68
N SER A 21 10.73 2.37 -5.66
CA SER A 21 10.15 3.42 -4.81
C SER A 21 11.17 4.06 -3.87
N GLU A 22 12.22 3.35 -3.48
CA GLU A 22 13.37 3.94 -2.76
C GLU A 22 14.08 4.97 -3.65
N LYS A 23 14.26 4.67 -4.94
CA LYS A 23 14.79 5.63 -5.92
C LYS A 23 13.92 6.88 -6.06
N ALA A 24 12.61 6.75 -5.92
CA ALA A 24 11.72 7.91 -5.90
C ALA A 24 11.98 8.82 -4.68
N VAL A 25 12.19 8.23 -3.50
CA VAL A 25 12.58 8.98 -2.28
C VAL A 25 13.95 9.63 -2.44
N GLU A 26 14.94 8.91 -2.97
CA GLU A 26 16.28 9.45 -3.25
C GLU A 26 16.23 10.68 -4.18
N TRP A 27 15.44 10.61 -5.25
CA TRP A 27 15.23 11.76 -6.15
C TRP A 27 14.50 12.91 -5.48
N GLY A 28 13.50 12.62 -4.64
CA GLY A 28 12.81 13.63 -3.83
C GLY A 28 13.78 14.39 -2.93
N ALA A 29 14.66 13.67 -2.23
CA ALA A 29 15.70 14.26 -1.39
C ALA A 29 16.70 15.13 -2.18
N ARG A 30 17.08 14.71 -3.39
CA ARG A 30 17.92 15.51 -4.29
C ARG A 30 17.24 16.81 -4.71
N LEU A 31 15.97 16.75 -5.11
CA LEU A 31 15.21 17.95 -5.46
C LEU A 31 15.03 18.87 -4.25
N LYS A 32 14.68 18.34 -3.08
CA LYS A 32 14.62 19.12 -1.82
C LYS A 32 15.93 19.84 -1.51
N ARG A 33 17.09 19.23 -1.80
CA ARG A 33 18.40 19.90 -1.62
C ARG A 33 18.62 21.03 -2.62
N SER A 34 18.18 20.86 -3.86
CA SER A 34 18.26 21.89 -4.90
C SER A 34 17.23 23.00 -4.72
N PHE A 35 16.11 22.72 -4.06
CA PHE A 35 15.02 23.63 -3.76
C PHE A 35 14.71 23.57 -2.26
N PRO A 36 15.52 24.23 -1.39
CA PRO A 36 15.42 24.10 0.06
C PRO A 36 14.07 24.51 0.64
N ASP A 37 13.34 25.40 -0.02
CA ASP A 37 12.02 25.86 0.40
C ASP A 37 10.89 24.90 -0.03
N ALA A 38 11.17 23.95 -0.94
CA ALA A 38 10.20 22.99 -1.40
C ALA A 38 9.77 22.05 -0.26
N THR A 39 8.49 21.73 -0.16
CA THR A 39 8.01 20.65 0.70
C THR A 39 8.22 19.32 -0.01
N LEU A 40 8.87 18.35 0.64
CA LEU A 40 8.93 16.97 0.18
C LEU A 40 7.93 16.12 0.96
N THR A 41 6.96 15.53 0.27
CA THR A 41 5.99 14.61 0.87
C THR A 41 6.17 13.21 0.31
N ILE A 42 6.49 12.26 1.18
CA ILE A 42 6.50 10.84 0.86
C ILE A 42 5.09 10.29 1.04
N VAL A 43 4.48 9.79 -0.04
CA VAL A 43 3.12 9.25 -0.01
C VAL A 43 3.13 7.73 -0.06
N HIS A 44 2.48 7.10 0.91
CA HIS A 44 2.28 5.65 0.95
C HIS A 44 0.78 5.34 0.84
N VAL A 45 0.38 4.60 -0.19
CA VAL A 45 -1.02 4.21 -0.36
C VAL A 45 -1.27 2.88 0.34
N PHE A 46 -2.03 2.94 1.43
CA PHE A 46 -2.55 1.79 2.13
C PHE A 46 -3.82 1.29 1.42
N LYS A 47 -3.80 0.03 0.99
CA LYS A 47 -5.02 -0.68 0.60
C LYS A 47 -5.43 -1.53 1.78
N GLU A 48 -6.49 -1.14 2.48
CA GLU A 48 -7.08 -2.01 3.48
C GLU A 48 -7.54 -3.29 2.77
N ARG A 49 -6.85 -4.39 3.04
CA ARG A 49 -7.33 -5.72 2.67
C ARG A 49 -8.19 -6.20 3.83
N VAL A 50 -9.50 -5.98 3.71
CA VAL A 50 -10.45 -6.85 4.41
C VAL A 50 -10.40 -8.20 3.70
N GLU A 51 -9.43 -9.02 4.09
CA GLU A 51 -9.52 -10.45 3.79
C GLU A 51 -10.66 -11.00 4.66
N GLN A 52 -11.83 -11.22 4.06
CA GLN A 52 -12.83 -12.11 4.66
C GLN A 52 -12.22 -13.51 4.68
N LYS A 53 -11.44 -13.80 5.72
CA LYS A 53 -11.12 -15.19 6.05
C LYS A 53 -12.39 -15.77 6.65
N MET A 54 -13.00 -16.75 5.97
CA MET A 54 -13.96 -17.62 6.64
C MET A 54 -13.22 -18.25 7.84
N VAL A 55 -13.51 -17.79 9.05
CA VAL A 55 -13.10 -18.47 10.27
C VAL A 55 -14.07 -19.65 10.40
N GLY A 56 -13.74 -20.74 9.70
CA GLY A 56 -14.35 -22.02 10.00
C GLY A 56 -13.93 -22.40 11.42
N ASN A 57 -14.91 -22.77 12.25
CA ASN A 57 -14.64 -23.46 13.51
C ASN A 57 -13.80 -24.72 13.20
N PRO A 58 -12.62 -24.96 13.80
CA PRO A 58 -11.86 -26.19 13.54
C PRO A 58 -12.59 -27.47 14.03
N SER A 59 -13.77 -27.34 14.65
CA SER A 59 -14.61 -28.45 15.09
C SER A 59 -15.55 -29.03 14.02
N GLY A 60 -15.26 -28.81 12.74
CA GLY A 60 -15.97 -29.44 11.62
C GLY A 60 -15.08 -30.43 10.86
N ARG A 61 -14.77 -31.59 11.44
CA ARG A 61 -14.31 -32.72 10.61
C ARG A 61 -15.48 -33.16 9.72
N GLY A 62 -15.43 -32.74 8.47
CA GLY A 62 -16.24 -33.25 7.36
C GLY A 62 -15.75 -32.50 6.13
N PHE A 63 -14.86 -33.07 5.31
CA PHE A 63 -15.07 -34.32 4.59
C PHE A 63 -13.86 -35.26 4.74
N ALA A 64 -14.10 -36.48 5.21
CA ALA A 64 -13.24 -37.59 4.80
C ALA A 64 -13.69 -38.04 3.42
N ASN A 65 -12.76 -38.24 2.50
CA ASN A 65 -12.96 -38.93 1.23
C ASN A 65 -13.18 -40.46 1.43
N ASP A 66 -13.68 -40.91 2.58
CA ASP A 66 -13.87 -42.32 2.92
C ASP A 66 -15.23 -42.52 3.62
N GLY A 67 -16.12 -43.30 3.00
CA GLY A 67 -17.43 -43.80 3.43
C GLY A 67 -18.06 -43.34 4.76
N MET A 68 -19.24 -42.72 4.68
CA MET A 68 -20.17 -42.66 5.82
C MET A 68 -20.87 -44.02 6.01
N TYR A 69 -20.85 -44.52 7.25
CA TYR A 69 -21.71 -45.62 7.70
C TYR A 69 -23.08 -45.05 8.10
N ILE A 70 -24.12 -45.49 7.38
CA ILE A 70 -25.51 -45.30 7.79
C ILE A 70 -25.89 -46.52 8.63
N ASP A 71 -26.24 -46.34 9.91
CA ASP A 71 -26.87 -47.41 10.68
C ASP A 71 -28.28 -47.68 10.11
N PRO A 72 -28.55 -48.86 9.54
CA PRO A 72 -29.84 -49.16 8.92
C PRO A 72 -31.02 -49.19 9.91
N ALA A 73 -30.76 -49.23 11.22
CA ALA A 73 -31.79 -49.23 12.24
C ALA A 73 -32.35 -47.83 12.55
N LEU A 74 -31.68 -46.75 12.14
CA LEU A 74 -32.10 -45.37 12.40
C LEU A 74 -32.87 -44.81 11.19
N THR A 75 -34.20 -44.79 11.27
CA THR A 75 -35.09 -44.25 10.22
C THR A 75 -35.29 -42.73 10.28
N HIS A 76 -34.70 -42.03 11.26
CA HIS A 76 -34.80 -40.58 11.39
C HIS A 76 -33.45 -39.95 11.75
N PRO A 77 -33.09 -38.79 11.16
CA PRO A 77 -31.81 -38.15 11.43
C PRO A 77 -31.74 -37.63 12.87
N VAL A 78 -30.61 -37.88 13.54
CA VAL A 78 -30.33 -37.38 14.89
C VAL A 78 -30.02 -35.88 14.82
N ILE A 79 -30.91 -35.04 15.33
CA ILE A 79 -30.68 -33.61 15.53
C ILE A 79 -30.10 -33.43 16.94
N THR A 80 -28.78 -33.28 17.07
CA THR A 80 -28.17 -32.91 18.35
C THR A 80 -28.39 -31.41 18.60
N THR A 81 -29.28 -31.11 19.53
CA THR A 81 -29.51 -29.77 20.08
C THR A 81 -28.68 -29.66 21.35
N GLU A 82 -27.71 -28.75 21.42
CA GLU A 82 -27.11 -28.34 22.70
C GLU A 82 -27.28 -26.84 22.90
N GLN A 83 -28.03 -26.49 23.94
CA GLN A 83 -28.29 -25.14 24.42
C GLN A 83 -27.19 -24.71 25.41
N ASN A 84 -26.54 -23.59 25.08
CA ASN A 84 -26.26 -22.44 25.93
C ASN A 84 -25.42 -22.59 27.22
N SER A 85 -24.21 -22.00 27.24
CA SER A 85 -23.64 -21.33 28.43
C SER A 85 -22.50 -20.36 28.06
N MET A 86 -22.71 -19.10 28.45
CA MET A 86 -21.74 -18.01 28.68
C MET A 86 -21.19 -17.23 27.47
N ASN A 87 -21.93 -16.16 27.19
CA ASN A 87 -21.53 -14.85 26.69
C ASN A 87 -20.09 -14.43 27.09
N GLN A 88 -19.15 -14.40 26.13
CA GLN A 88 -18.09 -13.40 26.06
C GLN A 88 -17.96 -12.93 24.61
N GLY A 89 -18.09 -11.61 24.44
CA GLY A 89 -18.18 -10.94 23.16
C GLY A 89 -16.99 -11.23 22.26
N GLY A 90 -17.28 -11.36 20.97
CA GLY A 90 -16.27 -11.48 19.94
C GLY A 90 -15.41 -10.23 19.90
N GLU A 91 -14.23 -10.29 20.48
CA GLU A 91 -13.17 -9.33 20.17
C GLU A 91 -12.49 -9.76 18.87
N THR A 92 -13.12 -9.39 17.75
CA THR A 92 -12.42 -9.34 16.47
C THR A 92 -11.47 -8.16 16.53
N HIS A 93 -10.24 -8.38 17.02
CA HIS A 93 -9.18 -7.37 16.89
C HIS A 93 -8.57 -7.48 15.50
N SER A 94 -8.96 -6.56 14.62
CA SER A 94 -8.29 -6.31 13.36
C SER A 94 -6.81 -6.02 13.62
N ILE A 95 -5.90 -6.92 13.23
CA ILE A 95 -4.46 -6.62 13.22
C ILE A 95 -4.19 -5.73 11.99
N VAL A 96 -4.59 -4.47 12.06
CA VAL A 96 -4.16 -3.43 11.13
C VAL A 96 -3.10 -2.62 11.87
N LYS A 97 -1.80 -2.88 11.65
CA LYS A 97 -0.75 -1.95 12.14
C LYS A 97 0.70 -2.10 11.63
N ASN A 98 1.01 -2.97 10.65
CA ASN A 98 2.44 -3.21 10.32
C ASN A 98 2.96 -2.65 8.99
N SER A 99 2.13 -2.41 7.97
CA SER A 99 2.63 -1.92 6.67
C SER A 99 3.01 -0.44 6.70
N SER A 100 2.16 0.41 7.28
CA SER A 100 2.37 1.86 7.26
C SER A 100 3.54 2.29 8.14
N SER A 101 3.69 1.68 9.33
CA SER A 101 4.83 1.92 10.20
C SER A 101 6.15 1.48 9.56
N LYS A 102 6.15 0.31 8.90
CA LYS A 102 7.33 -0.18 8.15
C LYS A 102 7.69 0.77 7.00
N ALA A 103 6.70 1.21 6.23
CA ALA A 103 6.91 2.14 5.13
C ALA A 103 7.45 3.48 5.62
N LYS A 104 6.86 4.02 6.70
CA LYS A 104 7.33 5.26 7.33
C LYS A 104 8.77 5.14 7.79
N ASN A 105 9.10 4.13 8.59
CA ASN A 105 10.45 3.93 9.12
C ASN A 105 11.49 3.77 8.01
N LYS A 106 11.16 3.00 6.96
CA LYS A 106 12.07 2.80 5.83
C LYS A 106 12.28 4.08 5.03
N ALA A 107 11.22 4.85 4.78
CA ALA A 107 11.33 6.14 4.09
C ALA A 107 12.20 7.13 4.87
N PHE A 108 11.99 7.26 6.18
CA PHE A 108 12.82 8.14 7.02
C PHE A 108 14.27 7.69 7.12
N SER A 109 14.55 6.38 7.19
CA SER A 109 15.92 5.88 7.12
C SER A 109 16.66 6.35 5.85
N ILE A 110 15.98 6.33 4.69
CA ILE A 110 16.57 6.80 3.42
C ILE A 110 16.79 8.31 3.45
N LEU A 111 15.85 9.07 4.00
CA LEU A 111 15.96 10.52 4.13
C LEU A 111 17.09 10.92 5.09
N ASP A 112 17.24 10.22 6.21
CA ASP A 112 18.29 10.42 7.21
C ASP A 112 19.68 10.15 6.60
N ASP A 113 19.85 9.04 5.88
CA ASP A 113 21.09 8.69 5.17
C ASP A 113 21.48 9.77 4.15
N LEU A 114 20.48 10.45 3.57
CA LEU A 114 20.67 11.53 2.62
C LEU A 114 20.70 12.92 3.26
N GLN A 115 20.52 13.05 4.58
CA GLN A 115 20.42 14.32 5.29
C GLN A 115 19.35 15.26 4.68
N ALA A 116 18.17 14.72 4.39
CA ALA A 116 17.05 15.46 3.81
C ALA A 116 15.82 15.41 4.72
N GLU A 117 15.07 16.50 4.77
CA GLU A 117 13.79 16.57 5.49
C GLU A 117 12.62 16.23 4.57
N GLY A 118 11.58 15.61 5.12
CA GLY A 118 10.35 15.31 4.42
C GLY A 118 9.21 14.89 5.34
N HIS A 119 7.98 15.01 4.84
CA HIS A 119 6.77 14.54 5.50
C HIS A 119 6.38 13.16 5.00
N PHE A 120 5.61 12.43 5.79
CA PHE A 120 5.09 11.12 5.40
C PHE A 120 3.58 11.10 5.53
N GLU A 121 2.90 10.84 4.42
CA GLU A 121 1.45 10.83 4.32
C GLU A 121 0.93 9.46 3.90
N ILE A 122 -0.08 8.98 4.61
CA ILE A 122 -0.76 7.73 4.29
C ILE A 122 -2.03 8.07 3.53
N LEU A 123 -2.16 7.50 2.34
CA LEU A 123 -3.35 7.64 1.51
C LEU A 123 -4.11 6.32 1.49
N GLU A 124 -5.41 6.38 1.28
CA GLU A 124 -6.26 5.19 1.15
C GLU A 124 -6.75 5.03 -0.29
N GLY A 125 -6.95 3.78 -0.73
CA GLY A 125 -7.61 3.47 -2.00
C GLY A 125 -6.70 2.89 -3.09
N ASN A 126 -7.00 3.22 -4.34
CA ASN A 126 -6.20 2.78 -5.50
C ASN A 126 -4.92 3.61 -5.61
N PRO A 127 -3.71 3.00 -5.69
CA PRO A 127 -2.46 3.75 -5.64
C PRO A 127 -2.36 4.93 -6.60
N ALA A 128 -2.63 4.72 -7.90
CA ALA A 128 -2.45 5.77 -8.89
C ALA A 128 -3.48 6.90 -8.71
N GLU A 129 -4.74 6.55 -8.48
CA GLU A 129 -5.83 7.52 -8.30
C GLU A 129 -5.63 8.34 -7.02
N SER A 130 -5.25 7.70 -5.92
CA SER A 130 -4.99 8.36 -4.64
C SER A 130 -3.79 9.30 -4.74
N ILE A 131 -2.70 8.89 -5.41
CA ILE A 131 -1.53 9.74 -5.66
C ILE A 131 -1.91 10.95 -6.51
N CYS A 132 -2.55 10.75 -7.67
CA CYS A 132 -2.92 11.86 -8.56
C CYS A 132 -3.93 12.81 -7.90
N SER A 133 -4.89 12.28 -7.15
CA SER A 133 -5.87 13.09 -6.41
C SER A 133 -5.20 13.90 -5.30
N TYR A 134 -4.30 13.29 -4.54
CA TYR A 134 -3.54 13.99 -3.50
C TYR A 134 -2.67 15.09 -4.11
N ALA A 135 -1.95 14.80 -5.19
CA ALA A 135 -1.14 15.77 -5.92
C ALA A 135 -1.97 16.97 -6.37
N LYS A 136 -3.15 16.74 -6.95
CA LYS A 136 -4.05 17.81 -7.39
C LYS A 136 -4.58 18.64 -6.22
N ARG A 137 -4.98 18.01 -5.10
CA ARG A 137 -5.48 18.75 -3.93
C ARG A 137 -4.42 19.59 -3.23
N THR A 138 -3.16 19.17 -3.32
CA THR A 138 -2.02 19.82 -2.66
C THR A 138 -1.16 20.65 -3.61
N ASN A 139 -1.64 20.88 -4.83
CA ASN A 139 -0.96 21.62 -5.90
C ASN A 139 0.51 21.19 -6.06
N ALA A 140 0.75 19.88 -6.12
CA ALA A 140 2.09 19.36 -6.28
C ALA A 140 2.66 19.73 -7.65
N ASP A 141 3.89 20.23 -7.66
CA ASP A 141 4.60 20.65 -8.87
C ASP A 141 5.24 19.46 -9.60
N ILE A 142 5.48 18.37 -8.89
CA ILE A 142 6.04 17.14 -9.46
C ILE A 142 5.66 15.91 -8.63
N ILE A 143 5.41 14.80 -9.32
CA ILE A 143 5.27 13.48 -8.72
C ILE A 143 6.44 12.61 -9.15
N ILE A 144 7.10 11.99 -8.18
CA ILE A 144 8.19 11.05 -8.41
C ILE A 144 7.67 9.65 -8.11
N VAL A 145 7.77 8.76 -9.09
CA VAL A 145 7.39 7.35 -8.97
C VAL A 145 8.58 6.47 -9.31
N GLY A 146 8.67 5.33 -8.64
CA GLY A 146 9.64 4.30 -9.02
C GLY A 146 9.29 3.63 -10.34
N SER A 147 10.27 3.05 -11.01
CA SER A 147 10.01 2.00 -12.01
C SER A 147 9.87 0.65 -11.31
N SER A 148 8.86 -0.15 -11.66
CA SER A 148 8.69 -1.50 -11.10
C SER A 148 8.91 -2.55 -12.18
N GLY A 149 10.03 -3.25 -12.09
CA GLY A 149 10.37 -4.42 -12.89
C GLY A 149 10.97 -5.48 -11.99
N LYS A 150 10.11 -6.25 -11.30
CA LYS A 150 10.55 -7.30 -10.38
C LYS A 150 11.22 -8.41 -11.21
N THR A 151 12.55 -8.35 -11.30
CA THR A 151 13.53 -9.33 -11.82
C THR A 151 13.83 -9.39 -13.33
N GLY A 152 15.12 -9.65 -13.64
CA GLY A 152 15.62 -10.00 -14.98
C GLY A 152 15.42 -8.94 -16.07
N LEU A 153 15.08 -9.38 -17.28
CA LEU A 153 14.77 -8.53 -18.45
C LEU A 153 13.57 -7.58 -18.21
N LYS A 154 12.83 -7.74 -17.11
CA LYS A 154 11.68 -6.87 -16.80
C LYS A 154 12.05 -5.53 -16.16
N LYS A 155 13.33 -5.28 -15.83
CA LYS A 155 13.82 -3.98 -15.33
C LYS A 155 13.57 -2.80 -16.28
N LEU A 156 13.25 -3.07 -17.54
CA LEU A 156 12.96 -2.06 -18.55
C LEU A 156 11.48 -1.62 -18.59
N PHE A 157 10.57 -2.33 -17.92
CA PHE A 157 9.15 -1.99 -17.95
C PHE A 157 8.76 -1.00 -16.87
N LEU A 158 7.85 -0.10 -17.23
CA LEU A 158 7.19 0.80 -16.30
C LEU A 158 6.14 0.01 -15.49
N GLY A 159 6.10 0.22 -14.17
CA GLY A 159 5.10 -0.41 -13.32
C GLY A 159 3.69 0.04 -13.67
N SER A 160 2.66 -0.74 -13.34
CA SER A 160 1.26 -0.37 -13.62
C SER A 160 0.86 0.94 -12.92
N THR A 161 1.22 1.11 -11.65
CA THR A 161 0.99 2.36 -10.90
C THR A 161 1.73 3.52 -11.55
N SER A 162 3.03 3.36 -11.82
CA SER A 162 3.86 4.41 -12.40
C SER A 162 3.38 4.84 -13.79
N SER A 163 2.94 3.87 -14.61
CA SER A 163 2.36 4.13 -15.94
C SER A 163 1.05 4.91 -15.82
N LYS A 164 0.17 4.50 -14.90
CA LYS A 164 -1.11 5.17 -14.70
C LYS A 164 -0.93 6.59 -14.15
N VAL A 165 -0.03 6.79 -13.17
CA VAL A 165 0.33 8.13 -12.66
C VAL A 165 0.91 9.00 -13.76
N ALA A 166 1.84 8.50 -14.58
CA ALA A 166 2.41 9.27 -15.69
C ALA A 166 1.36 9.72 -16.72
N ASN A 167 0.29 8.93 -16.91
CA ASN A 167 -0.79 9.26 -17.84
C ASN A 167 -1.85 10.19 -17.25
N GLU A 168 -2.08 10.15 -15.93
CA GLU A 168 -3.23 10.81 -15.28
C GLU A 168 -2.85 12.02 -14.40
N ALA A 169 -1.58 12.21 -14.08
CA ALA A 169 -1.14 13.31 -13.24
C ALA A 169 -1.39 14.67 -13.91
N HIS A 170 -1.86 15.64 -13.12
CA HIS A 170 -2.04 17.03 -13.57
C HIS A 170 -0.72 17.82 -13.69
N CYS A 171 0.38 17.27 -13.16
CA CYS A 171 1.70 17.88 -13.08
C CYS A 171 2.77 16.93 -13.62
N PRO A 172 4.00 17.41 -13.90
CA PRO A 172 5.11 16.58 -14.33
C PRO A 172 5.33 15.33 -13.47
N VAL A 173 5.68 14.22 -14.13
CA VAL A 173 6.00 12.95 -13.47
C VAL A 173 7.43 12.55 -13.78
N LEU A 174 8.23 12.35 -12.73
CA LEU A 174 9.58 11.78 -12.83
C LEU A 174 9.54 10.28 -12.52
N ILE A 175 10.03 9.47 -13.45
CA ILE A 175 10.17 8.02 -13.26
C ILE A 175 11.61 7.73 -12.84
N ALA A 176 11.78 7.34 -11.58
CA ALA A 176 13.07 7.00 -11.00
C ALA A 176 13.52 5.56 -11.35
N LYS A 177 14.81 5.41 -11.64
CA LYS A 177 15.51 4.15 -11.92
C LYS A 177 16.75 4.02 -11.05
#